data_AF-A0A8H8RIK9-F1
#
_entry.id   AF-A0A8H8RIK9-F1
#
_cell.length_a   1.000
_cell.length_b   1.000
_cell.length_c   1.000
_cell.angle_alpha   90.00
_cell.angle_beta   90.00
_cell.angle_gamma   90.00
#
_symmetry.space_group_name_H-M   'P 1'
#
loop_
_entity.id
_entity.type
_entity.pdbx_description
1 polymer ?
#
loop_
_entity_poly.entity_id
_entity_poly.type
_entity_poly.pdbx_seq_one_letter_code
_entity_poly.pdbx_strand_id
1 'polypeptide(L)'
;MLFFDLLPQTTFIWVIVALVVVWCIQTAVYRLYFSPIAHFPGPRLAALTLWLHAQYGPIIRINPYKFHIETPEFYDKLYADSSKKRDTYKWHNKWATNDSSAWGLINHDIH
;
A
#
# COMPACT_ATOMS: atom_id res chain seq x y z
N MET A 1 52.03 9.74 30.34
CA MET A 1 52.02 10.61 29.14
C MET A 1 52.42 9.80 27.88
N LEU A 2 51.74 8.70 27.55
CA LEU A 2 52.08 7.88 26.36
C LEU A 2 50.87 7.39 25.54
N PHE A 3 49.64 7.68 25.98
CA PHE A 3 48.43 7.21 25.29
C PHE A 3 47.90 8.22 24.25
N PHE A 4 48.20 9.51 24.42
CA PHE A 4 47.72 10.57 23.54
C PHE A 4 48.59 10.80 22.30
N ASP A 5 49.84 10.34 22.29
CA ASP A 5 50.79 10.56 21.18
C ASP A 5 50.68 9.51 20.05
N LEU A 6 49.91 8.43 20.26
CA LEU A 6 49.77 7.31 19.32
C LEU A 6 48.47 7.32 18.51
N LEU A 7 47.58 8.29 18.75
CA LEU A 7 46.34 8.44 18.01
C LEU A 7 46.50 9.57 16.98
N PRO A 8 46.93 9.27 15.74
CA PRO A 8 47.03 10.28 14.69
C PRO A 8 45.66 10.93 14.46
N GLN A 9 45.62 12.19 14.02
CA GLN A 9 44.39 12.97 13.89
C GLN A 9 43.28 12.28 13.06
N THR A 10 43.66 11.31 12.21
CA THR A 10 42.78 10.43 11.44
C THR A 10 41.97 9.45 12.29
N THR A 11 42.45 8.99 13.45
CA THR A 11 41.69 8.07 14.32
C THR A 11 40.46 8.73 14.92
N PHE A 12 40.53 10.04 15.20
CA PHE A 12 39.37 10.82 15.66
C PHE A 12 38.26 10.83 14.60
N ILE A 13 38.61 10.94 13.32
CA ILE A 13 37.64 10.89 12.21
C ILE A 13 36.96 9.51 12.18
N TRP A 14 37.72 8.42 12.28
CA TRP A 14 37.17 7.07 12.29
C TRP A 14 36.26 6.79 13.50
N VAL A 15 36.60 7.32 14.67
CA VAL A 15 35.74 7.24 15.88
C VAL A 15 34.44 7.99 15.67
N ILE A 16 34.48 9.20 15.09
CA ILE A 16 33.27 9.97 14.78
C ILE A 16 32.41 9.25 13.75
N VAL A 17 33.01 8.72 12.68
CA VAL A 17 32.29 7.93 11.67
C VAL A 17 31.65 6.70 12.29
N ALA A 18 32.36 5.95 13.14
CA ALA A 18 31.82 4.80 13.83
C ALA A 18 30.62 5.17 14.73
N LEU A 19 30.70 6.29 15.46
CA LEU A 19 29.60 6.79 16.28
C LEU A 19 28.38 7.19 15.45
N VAL A 20 28.58 7.84 14.30
CA VAL A 20 27.50 8.20 13.36
C VAL A 20 26.84 6.95 12.78
N VAL A 21 27.63 5.95 12.40
CA VAL A 21 27.12 4.67 11.90
C VAL A 21 26.28 3.96 12.96
N VAL A 22 26.76 3.91 14.20
CA VAL A 22 26.02 3.33 15.33
C VAL A 22 24.72 4.11 15.57
N TRP A 23 24.76 5.45 15.57
CA TRP A 23 23.57 6.29 15.70
C TRP A 23 22.55 6.04 14.58
N CYS A 24 23.00 5.89 13.33
CA CYS A 24 22.14 5.56 12.19
C CYS A 24 21.50 4.18 12.33
N ILE A 25 22.29 3.15 12.71
CA ILE A 25 21.81 1.78 12.91
C ILE A 25 20.79 1.74 14.04
N GLN A 26 21.11 2.37 15.18
CA GLN A 26 20.23 2.42 16.33
C GLN A 26 18.92 3.16 16.02
N THR A 27 18.98 4.27 15.30
CA THR A 27 17.80 5.00 14.83
C THR A 27 16.96 4.16 13.86
N ALA A 28 17.60 3.41 12.96
CA ALA A 28 16.91 2.52 12.02
C ALA A 28 16.20 1.37 12.73
N VAL A 29 16.86 0.73 13.71
CA VAL A 29 16.29 -0.35 14.53
C VAL A 29 15.13 0.18 15.38
N TYR A 30 15.29 1.34 16.04
CA TYR A 30 14.20 1.98 16.79
C TYR A 30 13.01 2.32 15.90
N ARG A 31 13.24 2.82 14.67
CA ARG A 31 12.15 3.12 13.73
C ARG A 31 11.43 1.88 13.23
N LEU A 32 12.17 0.80 12.95
CA LEU A 32 11.62 -0.42 12.37
C LEU A 32 10.83 -1.25 13.39
N TYR A 33 11.29 -1.32 14.64
CA TYR A 33 10.69 -2.21 15.65
C TYR A 33 9.92 -1.49 16.76
N PHE A 34 10.36 -0.30 17.18
CA PHE A 34 9.86 0.34 18.39
C PHE A 34 9.12 1.66 18.14
N SER A 35 8.98 2.11 16.89
CA SER A 35 8.21 3.32 16.59
C SER A 35 6.71 3.04 16.68
N PRO A 36 5.89 3.98 17.19
CA PRO A 36 4.44 3.84 17.31
C PRO A 36 3.71 3.67 15.95
N ILE A 37 4.42 3.81 14.82
CA ILE A 37 3.92 3.59 13.46
C ILE A 37 4.24 2.16 12.94
N ALA A 38 5.18 1.45 13.58
CA ALA A 38 5.50 0.05 13.25
C ALA A 38 4.34 -0.93 13.57
N HIS A 39 3.36 -0.47 14.36
CA HIS A 39 2.16 -1.25 14.70
C HIS A 39 1.23 -1.48 13.50
N PHE A 40 1.38 -0.72 12.41
CA PHE A 40 0.77 -1.04 11.13
C PHE A 40 1.81 -1.70 10.21
N PRO A 41 1.94 -3.04 10.21
CA PRO A 41 2.71 -3.75 9.19
C PRO A 41 1.99 -3.60 7.85
N GLY A 42 2.25 -2.48 7.16
CA GLY A 42 1.59 -2.16 5.91
C GLY A 42 2.02 -3.14 4.82
N PRO A 43 1.10 -3.87 4.17
CA PRO A 43 1.46 -4.65 2.99
C PRO A 43 2.08 -3.71 1.95
N ARG A 44 3.21 -4.10 1.34
CA ARG A 44 3.95 -3.27 0.38
C ARG A 44 3.07 -2.71 -0.75
N LEU A 45 1.99 -3.43 -1.07
CA LEU A 45 0.97 -3.01 -2.05
C LEU A 45 0.15 -1.80 -1.58
N ALA A 46 -0.14 -1.67 -0.28
CA ALA A 46 -0.81 -0.49 0.27
C ALA A 46 0.09 0.74 0.23
N ALA A 47 1.41 0.56 0.47
CA ALA A 47 2.37 1.64 0.27
C ALA A 47 2.47 2.04 -1.22
N LEU A 48 2.43 1.05 -2.12
CA LEU A 48 2.42 1.27 -3.56
C LEU A 48 1.16 2.01 -4.03
N THR A 49 -0.01 1.66 -3.51
CA THR A 49 -1.27 2.35 -3.83
C THR A 49 -1.27 3.78 -3.31
N LEU A 50 -0.81 4.02 -2.08
CA LEU A 50 -0.76 5.36 -1.51
C LEU A 50 0.20 6.27 -2.31
N TRP A 51 1.35 5.72 -2.71
CA TRP A 51 2.33 6.45 -3.51
C TRP A 51 1.83 6.74 -4.94
N LEU A 52 1.09 5.81 -5.54
CA LEU A 52 0.46 6.01 -6.85
C LEU A 52 -0.65 7.06 -6.82
N HIS A 53 -1.50 7.10 -5.78
CA HIS A 53 -2.52 8.13 -5.65
C HIS A 53 -1.92 9.52 -5.46
N ALA A 54 -0.78 9.63 -4.77
CA ALA A 54 -0.04 10.89 -4.63
C ALA A 54 0.49 11.42 -5.98
N GLN A 55 0.88 10.54 -6.90
CA GLN A 55 1.46 10.92 -8.20
C GLN A 55 0.41 11.13 -9.30
N TYR A 56 -0.62 10.29 -9.36
CA TYR A 56 -1.60 10.25 -10.46
C TYR A 56 -3.00 10.72 -10.07
N GLY A 57 -3.23 10.97 -8.79
CA GLY A 57 -4.50 11.46 -8.25
C GLY A 57 -5.39 10.35 -7.68
N PRO A 58 -6.61 10.73 -7.23
CA PRO A 58 -7.47 9.91 -6.39
C PRO A 58 -8.07 8.65 -7.05
N ILE A 59 -7.86 8.47 -8.36
CA ILE A 59 -8.39 7.34 -9.12
C ILE A 59 -7.26 6.76 -9.97
N ILE A 60 -6.84 5.53 -9.65
CA ILE A 60 -5.78 4.81 -10.38
C ILE A 60 -6.26 3.45 -10.87
N ARG A 61 -5.90 3.12 -12.12
CA ARG A 61 -6.20 1.84 -12.74
C ARG A 61 -5.01 0.90 -12.59
N ILE A 62 -5.09 -0.06 -11.66
CA ILE A 62 -4.00 -1.02 -11.41
C ILE A 62 -4.09 -2.24 -12.33
N ASN A 63 -5.29 -2.64 -12.76
CA ASN A 63 -5.51 -3.78 -13.65
C ASN A 63 -6.62 -3.45 -14.67
N PRO A 64 -6.75 -4.12 -15.84
CA PRO A 64 -7.83 -3.86 -16.78
C PRO A 64 -9.22 -3.97 -16.15
N TYR A 65 -9.35 -4.82 -15.14
CA TYR A 65 -10.61 -5.15 -14.46
C TYR A 65 -10.71 -4.59 -13.03
N LYS A 66 -9.71 -3.87 -12.52
CA LYS A 66 -9.71 -3.33 -11.15
C LYS A 66 -9.24 -1.89 -11.12
N PHE A 67 -10.08 -1.03 -10.58
CA PHE A 67 -9.79 0.38 -10.31
C PHE A 67 -9.68 0.55 -8.79
N HIS A 68 -8.68 1.30 -8.34
CA HIS A 68 -8.57 1.74 -6.96
C HIS A 68 -8.99 3.21 -6.87
N ILE A 69 -9.81 3.49 -5.86
CA ILE A 69 -10.38 4.81 -5.60
C ILE A 69 -10.24 5.05 -4.10
N GLU A 70 -9.59 6.15 -3.74
CA GLU A 70 -9.30 6.49 -2.34
C GLU A 70 -10.33 7.45 -1.74
N THR A 71 -11.13 8.16 -2.56
CA THR A 71 -11.97 9.27 -2.08
C THR A 71 -13.29 8.82 -1.43
N PRO A 72 -13.62 9.32 -0.22
CA PRO A 72 -14.90 9.06 0.46
C PRO A 72 -16.12 9.53 -0.35
N GLU A 73 -16.00 10.65 -1.07
CA GLU A 73 -17.09 11.23 -1.89
C GLU A 73 -17.53 10.31 -3.04
N PHE A 74 -16.69 9.36 -3.45
CA PHE A 74 -17.02 8.43 -4.53
C PHE A 74 -17.82 7.20 -4.03
N TYR A 75 -17.83 6.93 -2.71
CA TYR A 75 -18.57 5.80 -2.15
C TYR A 75 -20.06 5.91 -2.37
N ASP A 76 -20.63 7.11 -2.18
CA ASP A 76 -22.05 7.36 -2.43
C ASP A 76 -22.38 7.10 -3.90
N LYS A 77 -21.53 7.52 -4.84
CA LYS A 77 -21.77 7.26 -6.27
C LYS A 77 -21.64 5.77 -6.63
N LEU A 78 -20.76 5.03 -5.97
CA LEU A 78 -20.52 3.61 -6.24
C LEU A 78 -21.65 2.73 -5.68
N TYR A 79 -22.09 3.02 -4.45
CA TYR A 79 -23.03 2.19 -3.68
C TYR A 79 -24.47 2.73 -3.61
N ALA A 80 -24.73 4.02 -3.80
CA ALA A 80 -26.09 4.56 -3.63
C ALA A 80 -27.02 4.26 -4.82
N ASP A 81 -26.49 3.79 -5.95
CA ASP A 81 -27.30 3.53 -7.15
C ASP A 81 -27.53 2.04 -7.39
N SER A 82 -28.37 1.43 -6.56
CA SER A 82 -28.85 0.04 -6.76
C SER A 82 -29.86 -0.09 -7.91
N SER A 83 -30.29 1.02 -8.52
CA SER A 83 -31.34 1.05 -9.55
C SER A 83 -30.77 0.96 -10.98
N LYS A 84 -29.47 1.22 -11.16
CA LYS A 84 -28.83 1.06 -12.48
C LYS A 84 -28.62 -0.41 -12.81
N LYS A 85 -29.17 -0.83 -13.96
CA LYS A 85 -28.86 -2.10 -14.63
C LYS A 85 -27.36 -2.16 -14.95
N ARG A 86 -26.65 -3.16 -14.43
CA ARG A 86 -25.23 -3.36 -14.73
C ARG A 86 -24.97 -4.85 -14.93
N ASP A 87 -24.55 -5.24 -16.12
CA ASP A 87 -24.24 -6.64 -16.37
C ASP A 87 -23.06 -7.09 -15.50
N THR A 88 -23.24 -8.23 -14.84
CA THR A 88 -22.17 -8.84 -14.06
C THR A 88 -21.17 -9.52 -14.98
N TYR A 89 -19.95 -9.74 -14.50
CA TYR A 89 -18.95 -10.42 -15.33
C TYR A 89 -19.25 -11.91 -15.43
N LYS A 90 -19.13 -12.49 -16.63
CA LYS A 90 -19.35 -13.93 -16.88
C LYS A 90 -18.57 -14.85 -15.94
N TRP A 91 -17.36 -14.46 -15.53
CA TRP A 91 -16.55 -15.23 -14.59
C TRP A 91 -17.05 -15.17 -13.13
N HIS A 92 -17.82 -14.15 -12.76
CA HIS A 92 -18.43 -14.02 -11.43
C HIS A 92 -19.62 -14.96 -11.25
N ASN A 93 -20.33 -15.34 -12.32
CA ASN A 93 -21.45 -16.28 -12.26
C ASN A 93 -21.05 -17.73 -12.56
N LYS A 94 -19.75 -18.03 -12.78
CA LYS A 94 -19.27 -19.40 -13.06
C LYS A 94 -19.56 -20.44 -11.96
N TRP A 95 -19.90 -20.00 -10.74
CA TRP A 95 -20.35 -20.88 -9.67
C TRP A 95 -21.79 -21.37 -9.90
N ALA A 96 -22.61 -20.59 -10.58
CA ALA A 96 -23.91 -20.99 -11.06
C ALA A 96 -23.68 -21.70 -12.40
N THR A 97 -23.95 -23.01 -12.44
CA THR A 97 -23.76 -23.84 -13.64
C THR A 97 -24.54 -23.35 -14.86
N ASN A 98 -25.49 -22.43 -14.67
CA ASN A 98 -26.34 -21.85 -15.70
C ASN A 98 -26.32 -20.31 -15.63
N ASP A 99 -25.76 -19.69 -16.67
CA ASP A 99 -25.79 -18.23 -16.92
C ASP A 99 -27.21 -17.67 -17.15
N SER A 100 -28.23 -18.54 -17.14
CA SER A 100 -29.64 -18.31 -17.49
C SER A 100 -30.62 -18.45 -16.31
N SER A 101 -30.12 -18.62 -15.09
CA SER A 101 -30.95 -18.82 -13.89
C SER A 101 -31.21 -17.52 -13.12
N ALA A 102 -32.34 -17.40 -12.40
CA ALA A 102 -32.74 -16.20 -11.66
C ALA A 102 -31.67 -15.67 -10.67
N TRP A 103 -30.75 -16.53 -10.21
CA TRP A 103 -29.69 -16.17 -9.26
C TRP A 103 -28.30 -15.99 -9.92
N GLY A 104 -28.17 -16.27 -11.23
CA GLY A 104 -26.90 -16.28 -11.97
C GLY A 104 -26.97 -15.65 -13.37
N LEU A 105 -28.00 -14.84 -13.64
CA LEU A 105 -28.21 -14.18 -14.92
C LEU A 105 -27.19 -13.05 -15.14
N ILE A 106 -26.50 -13.07 -16.27
CA ILE A 106 -25.48 -12.05 -16.59
C ILE A 106 -26.12 -10.72 -17.02
N ASN A 107 -27.23 -10.80 -17.74
CA ASN A 107 -27.92 -9.67 -18.35
C ASN A 107 -29.08 -9.19 -17.45
N HIS A 108 -29.14 -7.88 -17.19
CA HIS A 108 -30.15 -7.26 -16.31
C HIS A 108 -31.50 -6.93 -16.98
N ASP A 109 -31.64 -7.11 -18.29
CA ASP A 109 -32.89 -6.86 -19.02
C ASP A 109 -33.86 -8.05 -19.01
N ILE A 110 -33.39 -9.21 -18.55
CA ILE A 110 -34.13 -10.48 -18.54
C ILE A 110 -34.54 -10.93 -17.13
N HIS A 111 -34.40 -10.06 -16.13
CA HIS A 111 -34.89 -10.26 -14.75
C HIS A 111 -36.32 -9.72 -14.59
#